data_AF-A0A0P1F5N4-F1
#
_entry.id   AF-A0A0P1F5N4-F1
#
_cell.length_a   1.000
_cell.length_b   1.000
_cell.length_c   1.000
_cell.angle_alpha   90.00
_cell.angle_beta   90.00
_cell.angle_gamma   90.00
#
_symmetry.space_group_name_H-M   'P 1'
#
loop_
_entity.id
_entity.type
_entity.pdbx_description
1 polymer ?
#
loop_
_entity_poly.entity_id
_entity_poly.type
_entity_poly.pdbx_seq_one_letter_code
_entity_poly.pdbx_strand_id
1 'polypeptide(L)' 'MVIVVGLIIAFVLMLLLSNRKTRQCKWRADRSRDRDGQSYHRCVVCGEICFTNDGKPPKICRTEVPPPSL' A
#
# COMPACT_ATOMS: atom_id res chain seq x y z
N MET A 1 16.45 32.74 8.33
CA MET A 1 16.73 31.46 9.02
C MET A 1 15.47 30.64 9.27
N VAL A 2 14.40 31.21 9.83
CA VAL A 2 13.11 30.51 10.03
C VAL A 2 12.51 29.94 8.73
N ILE A 3 12.58 30.72 7.63
CA ILE A 3 12.08 30.30 6.31
C ILE A 3 12.83 29.06 5.78
N VAL A 4 14.15 29.05 5.94
CA VAL A 4 15.01 27.94 5.51
C VAL A 4 14.69 26.69 6.32
N VAL A 5 14.54 26.83 7.64
CA VAL A 5 14.16 25.73 8.54
C VAL A 5 12.77 25.18 8.16
N GLY A 6 11.80 26.05 7.88
CA GLY A 6 10.46 25.65 7.44
C GLY A 6 10.46 24.85 6.13
N LEU A 7 11.28 25.26 5.15
CA LEU A 7 11.43 24.53 3.88
C LEU A 7 12.08 23.16 4.07
N ILE A 8 13.11 23.07 4.91
CA ILE A 8 13.75 21.78 5.21
C ILE A 8 12.76 20.83 5.89
N ILE A 9 11.98 21.32 6.87
CA ILE A 9 10.97 20.51 7.55
C ILE A 9 9.89 20.03 6.56
N ALA A 10 9.36 20.93 5.73
CA ALA A 10 8.38 20.57 4.71
C ALA A 10 8.92 19.51 3.73
N PHE A 11 10.19 19.63 3.33
CA PHE A 11 10.84 18.68 2.43
C PHE A 11 11.05 17.31 3.09
N VAL A 12 11.52 17.28 4.34
CA VAL A 12 11.69 16.03 5.11
C VAL A 12 10.35 15.35 5.36
N LEU A 13 9.32 16.10 5.76
CA LEU A 13 7.97 15.57 5.91
C LEU A 13 7.44 15.02 4.59
N MET A 14 7.68 15.70 3.47
CA MET A 14 7.27 15.20 2.16
C MET A 14 8.01 13.91 1.79
N LEU A 15 9.29 13.75 2.12
CA LEU A 15 10.04 12.52 1.90
C LEU A 15 9.56 11.36 2.78
N LEU A 16 9.25 11.63 4.04
CA LEU A 16 8.77 10.62 5.00
C LEU A 16 7.30 10.21 4.73
N LEU A 17 6.43 11.20 4.46
CA LEU A 17 5.01 10.99 4.17
C LEU A 17 4.75 10.57 2.72
N SER A 18 5.72 10.76 1.80
CA SER A 18 5.72 10.10 0.49
C SER A 18 6.01 8.62 0.68
N ASN A 19 5.00 7.94 1.22
CA ASN A 19 4.96 6.54 1.55
C ASN A 19 5.06 5.71 0.25
N ARG A 20 6.28 5.58 -0.30
CA ARG A 20 6.57 4.90 -1.57
C ARG A 20 6.06 3.47 -1.59
N LYS A 21 6.00 2.82 -0.41
CA LYS A 21 5.60 1.42 -0.26
C LYS A 21 4.14 1.16 -0.61
N THR A 22 3.23 2.11 -0.42
CA THR A 22 1.78 1.88 -0.64
C THR A 22 1.29 2.33 -2.02
N ARG A 23 1.99 3.26 -2.69
CA ARG A 23 1.59 3.76 -4.03
C ARG A 23 1.64 2.71 -5.14
N GLN A 24 2.51 1.71 -5.02
CA GLN A 24 2.65 0.67 -6.04
C GLN A 24 1.78 -0.56 -5.78
N CYS A 25 1.13 -0.68 -4.61
CA CYS A 25 0.36 -1.87 -4.31
C CYS A 25 -0.91 -1.91 -5.18
N LYS A 26 -0.87 -2.78 -6.19
CA LYS A 26 -1.97 -3.01 -7.14
C LYS A 26 -2.70 -4.27 -6.75
N TRP A 27 -3.78 -4.12 -6.00
CA TRP A 27 -4.65 -5.21 -5.57
C TRP A 27 -5.57 -5.65 -6.71
N ARG A 28 -5.64 -6.96 -6.95
CA ARG A 28 -6.63 -7.59 -7.82
C ARG A 28 -7.51 -8.50 -7.00
N ALA A 29 -8.82 -8.37 -7.20
CA ALA A 29 -9.79 -9.32 -6.67
C ALA A 29 -9.78 -10.58 -7.55
N ASP A 30 -9.76 -11.75 -6.93
CA ASP A 30 -9.94 -13.03 -7.64
C ASP A 30 -11.15 -13.76 -7.07
N ARG A 31 -12.29 -13.58 -7.75
CA ARG A 31 -13.58 -14.14 -7.34
C ARG A 31 -13.61 -15.68 -7.38
N SER A 32 -12.68 -16.31 -8.09
CA SER A 32 -12.57 -17.78 -8.11
C SER A 32 -12.08 -18.34 -6.77
N ARG A 33 -11.47 -17.51 -5.93
CA ARG A 33 -10.91 -17.89 -4.63
C ARG A 33 -11.64 -17.26 -3.45
N ASP A 34 -12.76 -16.61 -3.71
CA ASP A 34 -13.64 -16.08 -2.68
C ASP A 34 -14.16 -17.25 -1.83
N ARG A 35 -14.19 -17.06 -0.50
CA ARG A 35 -14.57 -18.12 0.44
C ARG A 35 -15.47 -17.54 1.53
N ASP A 36 -16.60 -18.18 1.80
CA ASP A 36 -17.48 -17.87 2.94
C ASP A 36 -17.80 -16.36 3.11
N GLY A 37 -18.09 -15.66 2.02
CA GLY A 37 -18.41 -14.23 2.02
C GLY A 37 -17.20 -13.29 2.10
N GLN A 38 -15.98 -13.82 2.12
CA GLN A 38 -14.74 -13.05 2.01
C GLN A 38 -14.27 -12.99 0.56
N SER A 39 -14.01 -11.77 0.08
CA SER A 39 -13.37 -11.55 -1.20
C SER A 39 -11.86 -11.70 -1.09
N TYR A 40 -11.30 -12.53 -1.95
CA TYR A 40 -9.88 -12.75 -2.08
C TYR A 40 -9.25 -11.60 -2.88
N HIS A 41 -8.26 -10.94 -2.30
CA HIS A 41 -7.46 -9.94 -2.99
C HIS A 41 -5.98 -10.30 -2.94
N ARG A 42 -5.32 -10.21 -4.09
CA ARG A 42 -3.87 -10.39 -4.22
C ARG A 42 -3.21 -9.16 -4.82
N CYS A 43 -2.11 -8.74 -4.21
CA CYS A 43 -1.26 -7.68 -4.71
C CYS A 43 -0.38 -8.21 -5.86
N VAL A 44 -0.42 -7.57 -7.02
CA VAL A 44 0.38 -8.00 -8.20
C VAL A 44 1.85 -7.60 -8.06
N VAL A 45 2.14 -6.57 -7.27
CA VAL A 45 3.50 -6.01 -7.10
C VAL A 45 4.21 -6.67 -5.93
N CYS A 46 3.52 -6.79 -4.79
CA CYS A 46 4.06 -7.36 -3.56
C CYS A 46 3.75 -8.84 -3.37
N GLY A 47 2.81 -9.41 -4.12
CA GLY A 47 2.41 -10.81 -4.00
C GLY A 47 1.52 -11.13 -2.80
N GLU A 48 1.39 -10.20 -1.85
CA GLU A 48 0.59 -10.30 -0.63
C GLU A 48 -0.86 -10.68 -0.90
N ILE A 49 -1.42 -11.49 0.00
CA ILE A 49 -2.79 -11.99 -0.09
C ILE A 49 -3.57 -11.48 1.12
N CYS A 50 -4.77 -10.97 0.87
CA CYS A 50 -5.68 -10.62 1.95
C CYS A 50 -7.11 -11.00 1.60
N PHE A 51 -7.85 -11.41 2.62
CA PHE A 51 -9.28 -11.62 2.56
C PHE A 51 -9.98 -10.41 3.17
N THR A 52 -10.98 -9.90 2.48
CA THR A 52 -11.80 -8.77 2.95
C THR A 52 -13.25 -9.19 3.01
N ASN A 53 -13.98 -8.77 4.03
CA ASN A 53 -15.42 -9.01 4.11
C ASN A 53 -16.22 -8.00 3.27
N ASP A 54 -15.62 -6.84 2.96
CA ASP A 54 -16.32 -5.70 2.35
C ASP A 54 -16.30 -5.72 0.81
N GLY A 55 -15.70 -6.77 0.20
CA GLY A 55 -15.44 -6.85 -1.25
C GLY A 55 -14.48 -5.80 -1.80
N LYS A 56 -13.85 -5.00 -0.94
CA LYS A 56 -12.99 -3.88 -1.32
C LYS A 56 -11.51 -4.17 -1.03
N PRO A 57 -10.60 -3.79 -1.94
CA PRO A 57 -9.17 -3.95 -1.72
C PRO A 57 -8.71 -3.16 -0.48
N PRO A 58 -7.69 -3.65 0.24
CA PRO A 58 -7.18 -2.95 1.41
C PRO A 58 -6.54 -1.62 1.01
N LYS A 59 -6.80 -0.58 1.81
CA LYS A 59 -6.27 0.78 1.60
C LYS A 59 -4.79 0.93 1.96
N ILE A 60 -4.23 -0.08 2.64
CA ILE A 60 -2.84 -0.13 3.08
C ILE A 60 -2.18 -1.37 2.50
N CYS A 61 -0.89 -1.26 2.18
CA CYS A 61 -0.10 -2.42 1.82
C CYS A 61 0.19 -3.22 3.10
N ARG A 62 -0.14 -4.52 3.11
CA ARG A 62 0.03 -5.39 4.29
C ARG A 62 1.41 -6.04 4.39
N THR A 63 2.26 -5.78 3.41
CA THR A 63 3.62 -6.28 3.36
C THR A 63 4.56 -5.38 4.18
N GLU A 64 5.32 -5.97 5.09
CA GLU A 64 6.38 -5.27 5.84
C GLU A 64 7.62 -5.00 4.96
N VAL A 65 7.94 -5.95 4.07
CA VAL A 65 9.14 -5.96 3.22
C VAL A 65 8.86 -5.34 1.85
N PRO A 66 9.47 -4.21 1.46
CA PRO A 66 9.21 -3.61 0.15
C PRO A 66 9.41 -4.65 -0.97
N PRO A 67 8.51 -4.69 -1.98
CA PRO A 67 8.64 -5.65 -3.07
C PRO A 67 10.03 -5.53 -3.70
N PRO A 68 10.69 -6.64 -4.06
CA PRO A 68 11.96 -6.60 -4.77
C PRO A 68 11.76 -5.71 -6.00
N SER A 69 12.62 -4.71 -6.14
CA SER A 69 12.51 -3.69 -7.18
C SER A 69 12.22 -4.34 -8.54
N LEU A 70 11.04 -4.02 -9.09
CA LEU A 70 10.69 -4.29 -10.49
C LEU A 70 11.64 -3.55 -11.43
#